data_AF-A0A6G0VMU0-F1
#
_entry.id   AF-A0A6G0VMU0-F1
#
_cell.length_a   1.000
_cell.length_b   1.000
_cell.length_c   1.000
_cell.angle_alpha   90.00
_cell.angle_beta   90.00
_cell.angle_gamma   90.00
#
_symmetry.space_group_name_H-M   'P 1'
#
loop_
_entity.id
_entity.type
_entity.pdbx_description
1 polymer ?
#
loop_
_entity_poly.entity_id
_entity_poly.type
_entity_poly.pdbx_seq_one_letter_code
_entity_poly.pdbx_strand_id
1 'polypeptide(L)'
;MRKLPRKKVIRNNSYSKIPFTFFNNSDAQTAYGRFLATGESYRSLAFQFRISHSWISTIIREVLVAICNRLKNIALPEPTENSLIKVSEDFYEIWNFPNCCGAVDGKHIRIVCPDNSGTLYFNYKSFFSVVLLVLVDAHNEFLVVDIGSYGKEGDSGIFPKSNLGKSISTGEFKFSKPK
;
A
#
# COMPACT_ATOMS: atom_id res chain seq x y z
N MET A 1 0.28 -17.29 34.79
CA MET A 1 -0.93 -16.76 34.12
C MET A 1 -1.12 -17.46 32.78
N ARG A 2 -2.21 -18.22 32.61
CA ARG A 2 -2.48 -19.07 31.43
C ARG A 2 -2.89 -18.21 30.24
N LYS A 3 -2.24 -18.37 29.08
CA LYS A 3 -2.63 -17.75 27.81
C LYS A 3 -3.97 -18.33 27.36
N LEU A 4 -5.00 -17.49 27.30
CA LEU A 4 -6.29 -17.86 26.70
C LEU A 4 -6.13 -17.97 25.17
N PRO A 5 -6.76 -18.96 24.52
CA PRO A 5 -6.68 -19.14 23.07
C PRO A 5 -7.42 -18.02 22.33
N ARG A 6 -6.78 -17.50 21.27
CA ARG A 6 -7.37 -16.52 20.36
C ARG A 6 -8.64 -17.10 19.72
N LYS A 7 -9.81 -16.53 20.01
CA LYS A 7 -11.01 -16.75 19.19
C LYS A 7 -10.74 -16.17 17.80
N LYS A 8 -10.58 -17.04 16.82
CA LYS A 8 -10.57 -16.70 15.39
C LYS A 8 -11.97 -16.19 15.07
N VAL A 9 -12.14 -14.86 14.99
CA VAL A 9 -13.36 -14.28 14.40
C VAL A 9 -13.26 -14.53 12.91
N ILE A 10 -13.78 -15.68 12.47
CA ILE A 10 -14.03 -15.95 11.07
C ILE A 10 -15.22 -15.06 10.70
N ARG A 11 -14.95 -13.86 10.18
CA ARG A 11 -15.97 -13.12 9.42
C ARG A 11 -16.20 -13.93 8.16
N ASN A 12 -17.29 -14.71 8.15
CA ASN A 12 -17.74 -15.40 6.96
C ASN A 12 -17.82 -14.40 5.82
N ASN A 13 -17.09 -14.70 4.76
CA ASN A 13 -16.94 -13.88 3.58
C ASN A 13 -18.20 -14.02 2.71
N SER A 14 -19.28 -13.35 3.10
CA SER A 14 -20.55 -13.31 2.36
C SER A 14 -20.52 -12.30 1.20
N TYR A 15 -19.35 -12.05 0.59
CA TYR A 15 -19.23 -11.23 -0.62
C TYR A 15 -19.23 -12.07 -1.90
N SER A 16 -19.80 -13.29 -1.84
CA SER A 16 -20.11 -14.03 -3.05
C SER A 16 -21.48 -13.57 -3.57
N LYS A 17 -21.42 -12.88 -4.73
CA LYS A 17 -22.52 -12.48 -5.62
C LYS A 17 -23.14 -11.10 -5.35
N ILE A 18 -22.46 -10.05 -5.82
CA ILE A 18 -23.12 -8.92 -6.46
C ILE A 18 -22.69 -8.96 -7.93
N PRO A 19 -23.62 -8.97 -8.90
CA PRO A 19 -23.31 -9.24 -10.29
C PRO A 19 -22.40 -8.17 -10.90
N PHE A 20 -21.53 -8.61 -11.80
CA PHE A 20 -20.63 -7.85 -12.68
C PHE A 20 -21.33 -6.76 -13.53
N THR A 21 -22.64 -6.55 -13.37
CA THR A 21 -23.47 -5.61 -14.13
C THR A 21 -23.22 -4.13 -13.79
N PHE A 22 -22.39 -3.80 -12.80
CA PHE A 22 -22.23 -2.41 -12.32
C PHE A 22 -21.04 -1.64 -12.90
N PHE A 23 -20.11 -2.28 -13.61
CA PHE A 23 -19.02 -1.57 -14.30
C PHE A 23 -19.53 -0.61 -15.39
N ASN A 24 -20.78 -0.78 -15.86
CA ASN A 24 -21.41 0.07 -16.86
C ASN A 24 -22.25 1.22 -16.27
N ASN A 25 -22.28 1.39 -14.94
CA ASN A 25 -23.04 2.47 -14.31
C ASN A 25 -22.19 3.75 -14.23
N SER A 26 -22.57 4.78 -14.98
CA SER A 26 -21.88 6.08 -15.03
C SER A 26 -21.65 6.69 -13.65
N ASP A 27 -22.56 6.42 -12.73
CA ASP A 27 -22.57 7.04 -11.41
C ASP A 27 -21.52 6.42 -10.49
N ALA A 28 -21.33 5.09 -10.57
CA ALA A 28 -20.25 4.42 -9.86
C ALA A 28 -18.89 4.88 -10.37
N GLN A 29 -18.75 5.02 -11.70
CA GLN A 29 -17.51 5.47 -12.31
C GLN A 29 -17.15 6.89 -11.87
N THR A 30 -18.14 7.77 -11.88
CA THR A 30 -17.96 9.16 -11.47
C THR A 30 -17.70 9.27 -9.97
N ALA A 31 -18.36 8.46 -9.13
CA ALA A 31 -18.17 8.49 -7.68
C ALA A 31 -16.76 8.07 -7.26
N TYR A 32 -16.22 6.97 -7.79
CA TYR A 32 -14.84 6.58 -7.47
C TYR A 32 -13.83 7.58 -8.06
N GLY A 33 -14.07 8.08 -9.28
CA GLY A 33 -13.16 9.04 -9.92
C GLY A 33 -13.05 10.33 -9.11
N ARG A 34 -14.19 10.86 -8.63
CA ARG A 34 -14.21 11.99 -7.71
C ARG A 34 -13.48 11.69 -6.41
N PHE A 35 -13.73 10.53 -5.79
CA PHE A 35 -13.04 10.12 -4.57
C PHE A 35 -11.51 10.16 -4.73
N LEU A 36 -10.98 9.60 -5.82
CA LEU A 36 -9.53 9.57 -6.07
C LEU A 36 -8.95 10.94 -6.41
N ALA A 37 -9.69 11.78 -7.14
CA ALA A 37 -9.21 13.08 -7.57
C ALA A 37 -9.24 14.13 -6.45
N THR A 38 -10.24 14.10 -5.57
CA THR A 38 -10.47 15.18 -4.58
C THR A 38 -10.28 14.74 -3.13
N GLY A 39 -10.28 13.43 -2.83
CA GLY A 39 -10.26 12.93 -1.46
C GLY A 39 -11.56 13.21 -0.69
N GLU A 40 -12.67 13.44 -1.40
CA GLU A 40 -13.96 13.76 -0.81
C GLU A 40 -14.48 12.65 0.13
N SER A 41 -15.16 13.03 1.21
CA SER A 41 -15.68 12.05 2.16
C SER A 41 -16.81 11.20 1.56
N TYR A 42 -16.91 9.94 1.99
CA TYR A 42 -18.00 9.04 1.57
C TYR A 42 -19.40 9.60 1.85
N ARG A 43 -19.57 10.41 2.90
CA ARG A 43 -20.86 11.05 3.23
C ARG A 43 -21.24 12.10 2.19
N SER A 44 -20.29 12.87 1.71
CA SER A 44 -20.52 13.87 0.68
C SER A 44 -20.84 13.21 -0.66
N LEU A 45 -20.07 12.20 -1.05
CA LEU A 45 -20.34 11.39 -2.24
C LEU A 45 -21.73 10.72 -2.17
N ALA A 46 -22.09 10.13 -1.03
CA ALA A 46 -23.41 9.55 -0.82
C ALA A 46 -24.54 10.56 -1.06
N PHE A 47 -24.39 11.78 -0.55
CA PHE A 47 -25.37 12.85 -0.76
C PHE A 47 -25.44 13.28 -2.23
N GLN A 48 -24.29 13.45 -2.89
CA GLN A 48 -24.21 13.89 -4.29
C GLN A 48 -24.82 12.88 -5.26
N PHE A 49 -24.50 11.60 -5.10
CA PHE A 49 -24.95 10.54 -6.00
C PHE A 49 -26.29 9.92 -5.56
N ARG A 50 -26.88 10.38 -4.46
CA ARG A 50 -28.14 9.86 -3.88
C ARG A 50 -28.09 8.35 -3.60
N ILE A 51 -26.92 7.85 -3.22
CA ILE A 51 -26.66 6.44 -2.87
C ILE A 51 -26.34 6.36 -1.37
N SER A 52 -26.64 5.23 -0.73
CA SER A 52 -26.31 5.09 0.70
C SER A 52 -24.79 5.09 0.94
N HIS A 53 -24.38 5.61 2.10
CA HIS A 53 -22.98 5.65 2.51
C HIS A 53 -22.31 4.26 2.51
N SER A 54 -23.03 3.22 2.95
CA SER A 54 -22.54 1.84 2.97
C SER A 54 -22.28 1.31 1.56
N TRP A 55 -23.11 1.70 0.60
CA TRP A 55 -22.93 1.35 -0.81
C TRP A 55 -21.74 2.06 -1.43
N ILE A 56 -21.56 3.36 -1.19
CA ILE A 56 -20.37 4.12 -1.63
C ILE A 56 -19.08 3.47 -1.11
N SER A 57 -19.03 3.10 0.17
CA SER A 57 -17.87 2.42 0.75
C SER A 57 -17.57 1.07 0.08
N THR A 58 -18.61 0.34 -0.34
CA THR A 58 -18.44 -0.94 -1.04
C THR A 58 -17.94 -0.73 -2.46
N ILE A 59 -18.57 0.19 -3.21
CA ILE A 59 -18.21 0.52 -4.60
C ILE A 59 -16.76 0.98 -4.70
N ILE A 60 -16.34 1.95 -3.88
CA ILE A 60 -14.99 2.49 -3.90
C ILE A 60 -13.96 1.39 -3.64
N ARG A 61 -14.22 0.53 -2.65
CA ARG A 61 -13.32 -0.59 -2.30
C ARG A 61 -13.21 -1.59 -3.46
N GLU A 62 -14.32 -1.99 -4.07
CA GLU A 62 -14.32 -2.96 -5.16
C GLU A 62 -13.61 -2.43 -6.41
N VAL A 63 -13.87 -1.17 -6.78
CA VAL A 63 -13.18 -0.54 -7.91
C VAL A 63 -11.69 -0.39 -7.64
N LEU A 64 -11.29 0.06 -6.45
CA LEU A 64 -9.87 0.15 -6.07
C LEU A 64 -9.16 -1.21 -6.16
N VAL A 65 -9.80 -2.27 -5.68
CA VAL A 65 -9.25 -3.63 -5.79
C VAL A 65 -9.11 -4.05 -7.25
N ALA A 66 -10.12 -3.79 -8.08
CA ALA A 66 -10.07 -4.10 -9.51
C ALA A 66 -8.95 -3.33 -10.24
N ILE A 67 -8.81 -2.03 -9.94
CA ILE A 67 -7.74 -1.17 -10.48
C ILE A 67 -6.38 -1.72 -10.07
N CYS A 68 -6.17 -1.98 -8.77
CA CYS A 68 -4.91 -2.54 -8.28
C CYS A 68 -4.59 -3.87 -8.95
N ASN A 69 -5.55 -4.78 -9.06
CA ASN A 69 -5.34 -6.09 -9.69
C ASN A 69 -4.94 -5.97 -11.18
N ARG A 70 -5.45 -4.96 -11.89
CA ARG A 70 -5.16 -4.75 -13.31
C ARG A 70 -3.87 -3.97 -13.56
N LEU A 71 -3.62 -2.94 -12.75
CA LEU A 71 -2.54 -1.98 -12.98
C LEU A 71 -1.27 -2.26 -12.18
N LYS A 72 -1.32 -3.06 -11.10
CA LYS A 72 -0.15 -3.31 -10.25
C LYS A 72 1.07 -3.75 -11.07
N ASN A 73 0.91 -4.75 -11.94
CA ASN A 73 2.02 -5.28 -12.72
C ASN A 73 2.54 -4.33 -13.82
N ILE A 74 1.75 -3.31 -14.18
CA ILE A 74 2.12 -2.31 -15.19
C ILE A 74 2.81 -1.13 -14.51
N ALA A 75 2.28 -0.66 -13.38
CA ALA A 75 2.77 0.50 -12.66
C ALA A 75 3.93 0.18 -11.70
N LEU A 76 3.98 -1.04 -11.17
CA LEU A 76 5.00 -1.54 -10.25
C LEU A 76 5.40 -2.97 -10.67
N PRO A 77 6.09 -3.12 -11.81
CA PRO A 77 6.62 -4.42 -12.20
C PRO A 77 7.66 -4.90 -11.18
N GLU A 78 7.72 -6.21 -10.96
CA GLU A 78 8.72 -6.78 -10.06
C GLU A 78 10.14 -6.49 -10.59
N PRO A 79 11.06 -5.96 -9.75
CA PRO A 79 12.39 -5.59 -10.19
C PRO A 79 13.18 -6.82 -10.64
N THR A 80 13.75 -6.73 -11.84
CA THR A 80 14.68 -7.70 -12.41
C THR A 80 16.13 -7.31 -12.11
N GLU A 81 17.06 -8.26 -12.24
CA GLU A 81 18.50 -7.99 -12.09
C GLU A 81 18.97 -6.89 -13.06
N ASN A 82 18.55 -6.95 -14.33
CA ASN A 82 18.88 -5.94 -15.33
C ASN A 82 18.32 -4.54 -14.99
N SER A 83 17.11 -4.47 -14.44
CA SER A 83 16.57 -3.16 -14.01
C SER A 83 17.33 -2.62 -12.81
N LEU A 84 17.78 -3.45 -11.88
CA LEU A 84 18.54 -3.00 -10.71
C LEU A 84 19.96 -2.54 -11.10
N ILE A 85 20.58 -3.15 -12.12
CA ILE A 85 21.85 -2.66 -12.70
C ILE A 85 21.67 -1.23 -13.21
N LYS A 86 20.60 -0.97 -14.00
CA LYS A 86 20.31 0.37 -14.50
C LYS A 86 20.09 1.37 -13.37
N VAL A 87 19.30 0.99 -12.36
CA VAL A 87 19.10 1.82 -11.17
C VAL A 87 20.44 2.16 -10.51
N SER A 88 21.37 1.20 -10.41
CA SER A 88 22.70 1.44 -9.83
C SER A 88 23.59 2.36 -10.66
N GLU A 89 23.45 2.32 -11.98
CA GLU A 89 24.15 3.22 -12.91
C GLU A 89 23.57 4.63 -12.78
N ASP A 90 22.24 4.76 -12.76
CA ASP A 90 21.56 6.05 -12.58
C ASP A 90 21.89 6.69 -11.22
N PHE A 91 21.98 5.90 -10.14
CA PHE A 91 22.42 6.42 -8.84
C PHE A 91 23.86 6.93 -8.87
N TYR A 92 24.74 6.27 -9.62
CA TYR A 92 26.11 6.72 -9.79
C TYR A 92 26.17 8.01 -10.62
N GLU A 93 25.42 8.09 -11.72
CA GLU A 93 25.43 9.25 -12.62
C GLU A 93 24.79 10.50 -11.97
N ILE A 94 23.66 10.34 -11.28
CA ILE A 94 22.88 11.46 -10.74
C ILE A 94 23.37 11.88 -9.35
N TRP A 95 23.67 10.90 -8.50
CA TRP A 95 23.94 11.13 -7.08
C TRP A 95 25.39 10.82 -6.67
N ASN A 96 26.24 10.38 -7.61
CA ASN A 96 27.60 9.93 -7.34
C ASN A 96 27.65 8.85 -6.23
N PHE A 97 26.64 7.97 -6.21
CA PHE A 97 26.49 6.95 -5.19
C PHE A 97 26.59 5.54 -5.80
N PRO A 98 27.81 4.95 -5.84
CA PRO A 98 28.06 3.72 -6.58
C PRO A 98 27.39 2.50 -5.95
N ASN A 99 27.04 1.51 -6.78
CA ASN A 99 26.45 0.23 -6.38
C ASN A 99 25.13 0.32 -5.61
N CYS A 100 24.40 1.44 -5.73
CA CYS A 100 23.12 1.63 -5.05
C CYS A 100 21.95 1.11 -5.87
N CYS A 101 21.25 0.10 -5.38
CA CYS A 101 20.12 -0.50 -6.09
C CYS A 101 18.76 0.11 -5.69
N GLY A 102 18.76 1.16 -4.88
CA GLY A 102 17.55 1.84 -4.41
C GLY A 102 17.72 2.47 -3.02
N ALA A 103 16.88 3.46 -2.74
CA ALA A 103 16.79 4.10 -1.44
C ALA A 103 15.51 3.66 -0.72
N VAL A 104 15.60 3.33 0.57
CA VAL A 104 14.45 2.90 1.37
C VAL A 104 13.99 4.06 2.25
N ASP A 105 12.70 4.38 2.21
CA ASP A 105 12.08 5.36 3.11
C ASP A 105 10.67 4.94 3.52
N GLY A 106 10.23 5.45 4.67
CA GLY A 106 8.91 5.18 5.22
C GLY A 106 8.04 6.44 5.33
N LYS A 107 6.77 6.31 4.95
CA LYS A 107 5.77 7.37 5.04
C LYS A 107 4.59 6.95 5.90
N HIS A 108 4.25 7.77 6.89
CA HIS A 108 3.03 7.61 7.68
C HIS A 108 1.80 8.07 6.88
N ILE A 109 0.89 7.14 6.59
CA ILE A 109 -0.42 7.42 6.01
C ILE A 109 -1.42 7.52 7.16
N ARG A 110 -2.05 8.69 7.30
CA ARG A 110 -3.03 8.95 8.35
C ARG A 110 -4.25 8.04 8.20
N ILE A 111 -4.70 7.46 9.30
CA ILE A 111 -5.90 6.65 9.39
C ILE A 111 -6.79 7.10 10.54
N VAL A 112 -8.04 6.65 10.54
CA VAL A 112 -8.87 6.65 11.74
C VAL A 112 -8.38 5.53 12.66
N CYS A 113 -8.33 5.79 13.97
CA CYS A 113 -7.93 4.80 14.97
C CYS A 113 -8.76 3.51 14.80
N PRO A 114 -8.13 2.36 14.52
CA PRO A 114 -8.84 1.10 14.44
C PRO A 114 -9.38 0.68 15.82
N ASP A 115 -10.55 0.04 15.84
CA ASP A 115 -11.18 -0.43 17.07
C ASP A 115 -10.25 -1.34 17.88
N ASN A 116 -10.20 -1.12 19.20
CA ASN A 116 -9.40 -1.91 20.14
C ASN A 116 -7.90 -1.97 19.82
N SER A 117 -7.35 -0.98 19.11
CA SER A 117 -5.93 -0.97 18.72
C SER A 117 -5.00 -0.27 19.72
N GLY A 118 -5.56 0.43 20.71
CA GLY A 118 -4.77 1.20 21.68
C GLY A 118 -3.86 2.22 20.98
N THR A 119 -2.56 2.19 21.29
CA THR A 119 -1.55 3.07 20.69
C THR A 119 -0.78 2.42 19.54
N LEU A 120 -1.18 1.24 19.05
CA LEU A 120 -0.42 0.53 18.00
C LEU A 120 -0.22 1.38 16.75
N TYR A 121 -1.26 2.06 16.29
CA TYR A 121 -1.18 2.92 15.11
C TYR A 121 -0.78 4.35 15.45
N PHE A 122 -0.63 4.71 16.72
CA PHE A 122 -0.31 6.07 17.13
C PHE A 122 1.19 6.35 16.95
N ASN A 123 1.52 7.32 16.11
CA ASN A 123 2.89 7.66 15.77
C ASN A 123 3.47 8.80 16.63
N TYR A 124 4.77 9.05 16.46
CA TYR A 124 5.49 10.12 17.16
C TYR A 124 5.02 11.53 16.77
N LYS A 125 4.34 11.69 15.62
CA LYS A 125 3.72 12.95 15.17
C LYS A 125 2.31 13.16 15.73
N SER A 126 1.93 12.38 16.75
CA SER A 126 0.65 12.47 17.46
C SER A 126 -0.58 12.22 16.60
N PHE A 127 -0.51 11.27 15.65
CA PHE A 127 -1.69 10.80 14.93
C PHE A 127 -1.66 9.29 14.64
N PHE A 128 -2.84 8.72 14.36
CA PHE A 128 -2.96 7.32 13.98
C PHE A 128 -2.57 7.13 12.50
N SER A 129 -1.70 6.16 12.23
CA SER A 129 -1.18 5.91 10.89
C SER A 129 -0.86 4.44 10.63
N VAL A 130 -0.91 4.05 9.36
CA VAL A 130 -0.17 2.90 8.83
C VAL A 130 1.09 3.40 8.13
N VAL A 131 2.14 2.58 8.16
CA VAL A 131 3.38 2.91 7.45
C VAL A 131 3.37 2.31 6.05
N LEU A 132 3.71 3.15 5.08
CA LEU A 132 4.08 2.82 3.72
C LEU A 132 5.61 2.82 3.65
N LEU A 133 6.22 1.65 3.52
CA LEU A 133 7.66 1.51 3.28
C LEU A 133 7.87 1.35 1.77
N VAL A 134 8.77 2.13 1.20
CA VAL A 134 9.06 2.10 -0.24
C VAL A 134 10.55 1.96 -0.50
N LEU A 135 10.87 1.23 -1.56
CA LEU A 135 12.17 1.28 -2.23
C LEU A 135 12.00 2.14 -3.48
N VAL A 136 12.82 3.17 -3.63
CA VAL A 136 12.78 4.09 -4.75
C VAL A 136 14.07 4.05 -5.57
N ASP A 137 13.98 4.35 -6.85
CA ASP A 137 15.14 4.48 -7.73
C ASP A 137 15.80 5.87 -7.64
N ALA A 138 16.80 6.12 -8.49
CA ALA A 138 17.53 7.38 -8.53
C ALA A 138 16.67 8.58 -9.02
N HIS A 139 15.57 8.31 -9.73
CA HIS A 139 14.63 9.33 -10.24
C HIS A 139 13.46 9.57 -9.27
N ASN A 140 13.48 8.93 -8.09
CA ASN A 140 12.40 8.93 -7.10
C ASN A 140 11.13 8.19 -7.56
N GLU A 141 11.25 7.27 -8.50
CA GLU A 141 10.17 6.35 -8.89
C GLU A 141 10.14 5.14 -7.96
N PHE A 142 8.95 4.58 -7.73
CA PHE A 142 8.76 3.45 -6.84
C PHE A 142 9.16 2.14 -7.51
N LEU A 143 10.07 1.39 -6.88
CA LEU A 143 10.49 0.05 -7.29
C LEU A 143 9.72 -1.04 -6.54
N VAL A 144 9.63 -0.88 -5.21
CA VAL A 144 8.96 -1.84 -4.33
C VAL A 144 8.17 -1.08 -3.28
N VAL A 145 6.99 -1.58 -2.97
CA VAL A 145 6.07 -0.98 -2.00
C VAL A 145 5.60 -2.03 -1.00
N ASP A 146 5.76 -1.75 0.30
CA ASP A 146 5.25 -2.56 1.40
C ASP A 146 4.37 -1.68 2.31
N ILE A 147 3.10 -2.08 2.49
CA ILE A 147 2.09 -1.27 3.19
C ILE A 147 1.48 -2.09 4.32
N GLY A 148 1.30 -1.46 5.48
CA GLY A 148 0.42 -1.97 6.54
C GLY A 148 1.08 -2.13 7.90
N SER A 149 2.35 -1.75 8.04
CA SER A 149 3.02 -1.73 9.33
C SER A 149 2.40 -0.71 10.29
N TYR A 150 2.54 -0.96 11.59
CA TYR A 150 1.97 -0.12 12.64
C TYR A 150 2.60 1.26 12.68
N GLY A 151 1.78 2.30 12.86
CA GLY A 151 2.25 3.69 12.94
C GLY A 151 3.20 4.01 14.10
N LYS A 152 3.25 3.19 15.15
CA LYS A 152 4.24 3.34 16.22
C LYS A 152 5.66 2.90 15.81
N GLU A 153 5.79 2.10 14.76
CA GLU A 153 7.07 1.53 14.34
C GLU A 153 7.80 2.51 13.41
N GLY A 154 9.13 2.54 13.52
CA GLY A 154 10.01 3.26 12.60
C GLY A 154 10.60 2.33 11.54
N ASP A 155 11.21 2.92 10.52
CA ASP A 155 11.61 2.22 9.28
C ASP A 155 12.62 1.10 9.53
N SER A 156 13.57 1.33 10.45
CA SER A 156 14.54 0.31 10.87
C SER A 156 13.91 -0.92 11.51
N GLY A 157 12.77 -0.76 12.19
CA GLY A 157 12.02 -1.87 12.77
C GLY A 157 11.11 -2.59 11.77
N ILE A 158 10.68 -1.87 10.73
CA ILE A 158 9.75 -2.36 9.71
C ILE A 158 10.50 -3.10 8.60
N PHE A 159 11.60 -2.55 8.11
CA PHE A 159 12.39 -3.11 7.01
C PHE A 159 12.68 -4.61 7.16
N PRO A 160 13.26 -5.13 8.26
CA PRO A 160 13.55 -6.57 8.37
C PRO A 160 12.30 -7.47 8.42
N LYS A 161 11.13 -6.91 8.72
CA LYS A 161 9.85 -7.65 8.77
C LYS A 161 9.07 -7.56 7.45
N SER A 162 9.37 -6.55 6.64
CA SER A 162 8.78 -6.32 5.31
C SER A 162 9.09 -7.48 4.38
N ASN A 163 8.28 -7.63 3.33
CA ASN A 163 8.51 -8.64 2.29
C ASN A 163 9.84 -8.38 1.58
N LEU A 164 10.18 -7.10 1.34
CA LEU A 164 11.44 -6.68 0.76
C LEU A 164 12.63 -7.13 1.63
N GLY A 165 12.64 -6.76 2.92
CA GLY A 165 13.74 -7.11 3.82
C GLY A 165 13.90 -8.62 4.00
N LYS A 166 12.80 -9.38 4.02
CA LYS A 166 12.84 -10.84 4.01
C LYS A 166 13.47 -11.38 2.73
N SER A 167 13.02 -10.92 1.56
CA SER A 167 13.54 -11.34 0.26
C SER A 167 15.05 -11.04 0.10
N ILE A 168 15.50 -9.90 0.65
CA ILE A 168 16.92 -9.55 0.71
C ILE A 168 17.68 -10.51 1.62
N SER A 169 17.15 -10.79 2.82
CA SER A 169 17.81 -11.66 3.79
C SER A 169 17.90 -13.13 3.34
N THR A 170 16.95 -13.60 2.53
CA THR A 170 16.92 -14.96 1.98
C THR A 170 17.72 -15.09 0.68
N GLY A 171 18.20 -13.97 0.11
CA GLY A 171 18.90 -13.95 -1.18
C GLY A 171 17.98 -14.16 -2.39
N GLU A 172 16.66 -14.06 -2.20
CA GLU A 172 15.68 -14.11 -3.30
C GLU A 172 15.68 -12.79 -4.11
N PHE A 173 16.00 -11.68 -3.45
CA PHE A 173 16.15 -10.39 -4.11
C PHE A 173 17.45 -10.35 -4.90
N LYS A 174 17.34 -10.35 -6.23
CA LYS A 174 18.47 -10.50 -7.16
C LYS A 174 19.23 -9.20 -7.34
N PHE A 175 20.09 -8.88 -6.38
CA PHE A 175 21.07 -7.82 -6.56
C PHE A 175 22.08 -8.18 -7.65
N SER A 176 22.50 -7.16 -8.40
CA SER A 176 23.63 -7.30 -9.31
C SER A 176 24.92 -7.52 -8.53
N LYS A 177 25.87 -8.25 -9.14
CA LYS A 177 27.21 -8.36 -8.58
C LYS A 177 27.85 -6.97 -8.50
N PRO A 178 28.54 -6.62 -7.39
CA PRO A 178 29.25 -5.36 -7.29
C PRO A 178 30.31 -5.28 -8.40
N LYS A 179 30.40 -4.12 -9.05
CA LYS A 179 31.48 -3.80 -10.01
C LYS A 179 32.75 -3.40 -9.27
#